data_AF-A0AAU2JAC5-F1
#
_entry.id   AF-A0AAU2JAC5-F1
#
_cell.length_a   1.000
_cell.length_b   1.000
_cell.length_c   1.000
_cell.angle_alpha   90.00
_cell.angle_beta   90.00
_cell.angle_gamma   90.00
#
_symmetry.space_group_name_H-M   'P 1'
#
loop_
_entity.id
_entity.type
_entity.pdbx_description
1 polymer ?
#
loop_
_entity_poly.entity_id
_entity_poly.type
_entity_poly.pdbx_seq_one_letter_code
_entity_poly.pdbx_strand_id
1 'polypeptide(L)'
;MTAELNRVSEALSESDAYMVLSGAWDALDLAGRLADAIAWDEASDELQALIVAQECFTARDLLPVPETGGPLNLAEIEPGTAGLAPYIGLLDRTLGALVRLASAGDSSMGARSRLSEAARHASAAREALTTVREQ
;
A
#
# COMPACT_ATOMS: atom_id res chain seq x y z
N MET A 1 -12.89 -10.69 -2.13
CA MET A 1 -11.43 -10.45 -2.17
C MET A 1 -10.90 -11.02 -3.48
N THR A 2 -10.27 -10.20 -4.32
CA THR A 2 -9.85 -10.60 -5.67
C THR A 2 -8.53 -11.38 -5.66
N ALA A 3 -8.24 -12.11 -6.73
CA ALA A 3 -7.02 -12.91 -6.86
C ALA A 3 -5.74 -12.08 -6.70
N GLU A 4 -5.73 -10.83 -7.17
CA GLU A 4 -4.58 -9.93 -7.04
C GLU A 4 -4.33 -9.52 -5.58
N LEU A 5 -5.37 -9.15 -4.83
CA LEU A 5 -5.24 -8.80 -3.40
C LEU A 5 -4.68 -9.96 -2.58
N ASN A 6 -5.08 -11.20 -2.90
CA ASN A 6 -4.55 -12.40 -2.26
C ASN A 6 -3.07 -12.59 -2.59
N ARG A 7 -2.70 -12.53 -3.86
CA ARG A 7 -1.31 -12.67 -4.32
C ARG A 7 -0.38 -11.66 -3.65
N VAL A 8 -0.78 -10.39 -3.59
CA VAL A 8 0.03 -9.35 -2.93
C VAL A 8 0.12 -9.60 -1.43
N SER A 9 -0.98 -10.02 -0.79
CA SER A 9 -0.99 -10.33 0.65
C SER A 9 -0.11 -11.53 1.00
N GLU A 10 -0.04 -12.53 0.13
CA GLU A 10 0.86 -13.68 0.26
C GLU A 10 2.32 -13.23 0.18
N ALA A 11 2.68 -12.41 -0.84
CA ALA A 11 4.04 -11.88 -1.00
C ALA A 11 4.52 -11.08 0.23
N LEU A 12 3.62 -10.29 0.85
CA LEU A 12 3.94 -9.52 2.08
C LEU A 12 4.23 -10.40 3.30
N SER A 13 3.74 -11.64 3.30
CA SER A 13 3.89 -12.61 4.38
C SER A 13 5.10 -13.53 4.19
N GLU A 14 5.79 -13.43 3.05
CA GLU A 14 6.98 -14.22 2.75
C GLU A 14 8.14 -13.92 3.71
N SER A 15 9.09 -14.86 3.76
CA SER A 15 10.34 -14.70 4.51
C SER A 15 11.44 -14.06 3.68
N ASP A 16 11.37 -14.17 2.35
CA ASP A 16 12.32 -13.55 1.43
C ASP A 16 12.08 -12.04 1.36
N ALA A 17 13.08 -11.26 1.75
CA ALA A 17 13.03 -9.80 1.73
C ALA A 17 12.75 -9.23 0.34
N TYR A 18 13.23 -9.87 -0.73
CA TYR A 18 12.96 -9.44 -2.09
C TYR A 18 11.47 -9.58 -2.43
N MET A 19 10.88 -10.73 -2.10
CA MET A 19 9.44 -10.99 -2.34
C MET A 19 8.57 -10.03 -1.53
N VAL A 20 8.94 -9.76 -0.28
CA VAL A 20 8.23 -8.81 0.57
C VAL A 20 8.30 -7.39 0.02
N LEU A 21 9.48 -6.95 -0.44
CA LEU A 21 9.66 -5.63 -1.06
C LEU A 21 8.87 -5.48 -2.36
N SER A 22 8.87 -6.51 -3.20
CA SER A 22 8.05 -6.55 -4.41
C SER A 22 6.56 -6.46 -4.08
N GLY A 23 6.09 -7.24 -3.10
CA GLY A 23 4.70 -7.21 -2.64
C GLY A 23 4.30 -5.86 -2.03
N ALA A 24 5.20 -5.21 -1.28
CA ALA A 24 4.97 -3.87 -0.75
C ALA A 24 4.84 -2.82 -1.85
N TRP A 25 5.70 -2.90 -2.88
CA TRP A 25 5.64 -2.01 -4.02
C TRP A 25 4.32 -2.16 -4.79
N ASP A 26 3.90 -3.40 -5.05
CA ASP A 26 2.64 -3.75 -5.70
C ASP A 26 1.41 -3.30 -4.90
N ALA A 27 1.43 -3.48 -3.57
CA ALA A 27 0.37 -3.03 -2.69
C ALA A 27 0.17 -1.50 -2.74
N LEU A 28 1.27 -0.76 -2.72
CA LEU A 28 1.25 0.70 -2.79
C LEU A 28 0.82 1.19 -4.18
N ASP A 29 1.20 0.51 -5.27
CA ASP A 29 0.70 0.83 -6.62
C ASP A 29 -0.81 0.67 -6.69
N LEU A 30 -1.31 -0.48 -6.19
CA LEU A 30 -2.73 -0.80 -6.21
C LEU A 30 -3.55 0.19 -5.37
N ALA A 31 -3.05 0.55 -4.18
CA ALA A 31 -3.70 1.53 -3.31
C ALA A 31 -3.67 2.96 -3.89
N GLY A 32 -2.57 3.35 -4.54
CA GLY A 32 -2.50 4.65 -5.24
C GLY A 32 -3.49 4.73 -6.40
N ARG A 33 -3.60 3.67 -7.21
CA ARG A 33 -4.57 3.61 -8.32
C ARG A 33 -6.01 3.53 -7.85
N LEU A 34 -6.27 2.86 -6.72
CA LEU A 34 -7.56 2.92 -6.03
C LEU A 34 -7.91 4.35 -5.68
N ALA A 35 -6.97 5.08 -5.06
CA ALA A 35 -7.17 6.45 -4.64
C ALA A 35 -7.52 7.37 -5.83
N ASP A 36 -6.79 7.23 -6.94
CA ASP A 36 -7.12 7.94 -8.19
C ASP A 36 -8.51 7.61 -8.72
N ALA A 37 -8.94 6.34 -8.60
CA ALA A 37 -10.25 5.89 -9.05
C ALA A 37 -11.41 6.43 -8.20
N ILE A 38 -11.20 6.62 -6.89
CA ILE A 38 -12.22 7.12 -5.97
C ILE A 38 -12.17 8.63 -5.74
N ALA A 39 -11.11 9.32 -6.15
CA ALA A 39 -10.97 10.77 -5.93
C ALA A 39 -12.12 11.59 -6.53
N TRP A 40 -12.76 11.08 -7.58
CA TRP A 40 -13.86 11.73 -8.29
C TRP A 40 -15.23 11.10 -8.00
N ASP A 41 -15.30 10.17 -7.06
CA ASP A 41 -16.54 9.58 -6.59
C ASP A 41 -17.22 10.54 -5.61
N GLU A 42 -18.48 10.92 -5.88
CA GLU A 42 -19.26 11.84 -5.04
C GLU A 42 -19.41 11.37 -3.59
N ALA A 43 -19.30 10.06 -3.36
CA ALA A 43 -19.35 9.47 -2.03
C ALA A 43 -18.00 9.52 -1.27
N SER A 44 -16.94 10.05 -1.89
CA SER A 44 -15.58 10.05 -1.35
C SER A 44 -15.05 11.47 -1.13
N ASP A 45 -14.27 11.65 -0.07
CA ASP A 45 -13.52 12.87 0.21
C ASP A 45 -12.32 12.98 -0.74
N GLU A 46 -12.40 13.90 -1.71
CA GLU A 46 -11.36 14.12 -2.72
C GLU A 46 -9.97 14.39 -2.09
N LEU A 47 -9.91 15.20 -1.02
CA LEU A 47 -8.64 15.54 -0.39
C LEU A 47 -8.02 14.32 0.30
N GLN A 48 -8.82 13.51 0.98
CA GLN A 48 -8.33 12.26 1.56
C GLN A 48 -7.86 11.29 0.49
N ALA A 49 -8.58 11.16 -0.63
CA ALA A 49 -8.16 10.32 -1.75
C ALA A 49 -6.80 10.79 -2.33
N LEU A 50 -6.62 12.10 -2.55
CA LEU A 50 -5.34 12.64 -3.02
C LEU A 50 -4.20 12.41 -2.02
N ILE A 51 -4.46 12.47 -0.71
CA ILE A 51 -3.48 12.12 0.31
C ILE A 51 -3.09 10.64 0.18
N VAL A 52 -4.05 9.71 0.05
CA VAL A 52 -3.75 8.29 -0.15
C VAL A 52 -2.83 8.09 -1.36
N ALA A 53 -3.14 8.72 -2.49
CA ALA A 53 -2.34 8.62 -3.71
C ALA A 53 -0.90 9.13 -3.50
N GLN A 54 -0.75 10.33 -2.91
CA GLN A 54 0.55 10.94 -2.67
C GLN A 54 1.41 10.12 -1.70
N GLU A 55 0.82 9.64 -0.61
CA GLU A 55 1.50 8.83 0.40
C GLU A 55 1.94 7.48 -0.20
N CYS A 56 1.09 6.83 -1.00
CA CYS A 56 1.44 5.60 -1.71
C CYS A 56 2.57 5.81 -2.72
N PHE A 57 2.54 6.90 -3.48
CA PHE A 57 3.60 7.26 -4.43
C PHE A 57 4.94 7.50 -3.72
N THR A 58 4.92 8.28 -2.63
CA THR A 58 6.12 8.63 -1.86
C THR A 58 6.72 7.38 -1.22
N ALA A 59 5.89 6.49 -0.66
CA ALA A 59 6.36 5.21 -0.13
C ALA A 59 7.08 4.37 -1.19
N ARG A 60 6.56 4.32 -2.43
CA ARG A 60 7.16 3.53 -3.52
C ARG A 60 8.51 4.08 -3.98
N ASP A 61 8.67 5.40 -4.03
CA ASP A 61 9.93 6.04 -4.43
C ASP A 61 11.08 5.73 -3.45
N LEU A 62 10.74 5.36 -2.21
CA LEU A 62 11.70 4.94 -1.19
C LEU A 62 12.10 3.46 -1.30
N LEU A 63 11.32 2.64 -1.99
CA LEU A 63 11.55 1.21 -2.17
C LEU A 63 12.36 0.93 -3.44
N PRO A 64 13.16 -0.15 -3.47
CA PRO A 64 13.78 -0.58 -4.73
C PRO A 64 12.69 -0.97 -5.73
N VAL A 65 12.88 -0.57 -6.99
CA VAL A 65 12.00 -0.98 -8.09
C VAL A 65 12.13 -2.51 -8.26
N PRO A 66 11.03 -3.26 -8.22
CA PRO A 66 11.08 -4.71 -8.37
C PRO A 66 11.51 -5.08 -9.80
N GLU A 67 12.39 -6.09 -9.93
CA GLU A 67 12.83 -6.58 -11.25
C GLU A 67 11.74 -7.42 -11.93
N THR A 68 10.85 -7.99 -11.13
CA THR A 68 9.68 -8.76 -11.58
C THR A 68 8.42 -8.12 -11.06
N GLY A 69 7.46 -7.88 -11.94
CA GLY A 69 6.17 -7.29 -11.60
C GLY A 69 5.33 -7.15 -12.86
N GLY A 70 4.02 -7.13 -12.70
CA GLY A 70 3.08 -6.93 -13.80
C GLY A 70 1.99 -5.97 -13.37
N PRO A 71 1.31 -5.31 -14.32
CA PRO A 71 0.21 -4.42 -13.97
C PRO A 71 -0.87 -5.23 -13.24
N LEU A 72 -1.13 -4.91 -11.98
CA LEU A 72 -2.23 -5.49 -11.23
C LEU A 72 -3.54 -4.89 -11.72
N ASN A 73 -4.58 -5.72 -11.79
CA ASN A 73 -5.90 -5.24 -12.13
C ASN A 73 -6.61 -4.76 -10.86
N LEU A 74 -6.97 -3.48 -10.86
CA LEU A 74 -7.88 -2.94 -9.85
C LEU A 74 -9.26 -3.54 -10.11
N ALA A 75 -9.81 -4.21 -9.10
CA ALA A 75 -11.15 -4.76 -9.17
C ALA A 75 -12.19 -3.65 -9.08
N GLU A 76 -13.42 -3.94 -9.50
CA GLU A 76 -14.56 -3.05 -9.25
C GLU A 76 -14.68 -2.78 -7.74
N ILE A 77 -14.81 -1.50 -7.39
CA ILE A 77 -14.80 -1.04 -6.00
C ILE A 77 -16.26 -0.94 -5.56
N GLU A 78 -16.64 -1.74 -4.57
CA GLU A 78 -17.98 -1.64 -4.00
C GLU A 78 -18.19 -0.24 -3.37
N PRO A 79 -19.42 0.30 -3.45
CA PRO A 79 -19.73 1.59 -2.85
C PRO A 79 -19.62 1.54 -1.31
N GLY A 80 -19.38 2.71 -0.70
CA GLY A 80 -19.29 2.85 0.75
C GLY A 80 -17.98 2.33 1.36
N THR A 81 -17.89 2.37 2.69
CA THR A 81 -16.66 2.03 3.44
C THR A 81 -16.26 0.56 3.32
N ALA A 82 -17.23 -0.35 3.17
CA ALA A 82 -16.98 -1.80 3.04
C ALA A 82 -16.12 -2.15 1.82
N GLY A 83 -16.30 -1.44 0.70
CA GLY A 83 -15.50 -1.65 -0.52
C GLY A 83 -14.02 -1.27 -0.38
N LEU A 84 -13.69 -0.44 0.61
CA LEU A 84 -12.32 0.01 0.87
C LEU A 84 -11.58 -0.86 1.89
N ALA A 85 -12.32 -1.61 2.72
CA ALA A 85 -11.75 -2.45 3.78
C ALA A 85 -10.63 -3.41 3.30
N PRO A 86 -10.71 -4.05 2.12
CA PRO A 86 -9.63 -4.91 1.64
C PRO A 86 -8.31 -4.17 1.40
N TYR A 87 -8.39 -2.92 0.93
CA TYR A 87 -7.24 -2.08 0.63
C TYR A 87 -6.64 -1.44 1.88
N ILE A 88 -7.49 -1.08 2.85
CA ILE A 88 -7.05 -0.69 4.20
C ILE A 88 -6.24 -1.83 4.83
N GLY A 89 -6.78 -3.06 4.79
CA GLY A 89 -6.07 -4.24 5.30
C GLY A 89 -4.78 -4.56 4.53
N LEU A 90 -4.70 -4.22 3.25
CA LEU A 90 -3.49 -4.37 2.45
C LEU A 90 -2.40 -3.37 2.88
N LEU A 91 -2.77 -2.12 3.13
CA LEU A 91 -1.85 -1.10 3.63
C LEU A 91 -1.34 -1.43 5.04
N ASP A 92 -2.19 -1.98 5.92
CA ASP A 92 -1.76 -2.49 7.23
C ASP A 92 -0.73 -3.62 7.11
N ARG A 93 -0.96 -4.59 6.21
CA ARG A 93 0.01 -5.66 5.96
C ARG A 93 1.32 -5.11 5.40
N THR A 94 1.24 -4.12 4.52
CA THR A 94 2.41 -3.45 3.94
C THR A 94 3.23 -2.74 5.01
N LEU A 95 2.58 -1.96 5.88
CA LEU A 95 3.19 -1.33 7.05
C LEU A 95 3.91 -2.37 7.93
N GLY A 96 3.21 -3.44 8.31
CA GLY A 96 3.78 -4.49 9.16
C GLY A 96 5.00 -5.16 8.53
N ALA A 97 4.95 -5.43 7.23
CA ALA A 97 6.04 -6.03 6.48
C ALA A 97 7.27 -5.12 6.40
N LEU A 98 7.09 -3.83 6.11
CA LEU A 98 8.18 -2.85 6.04
C LEU A 98 8.83 -2.62 7.41
N VAL A 99 8.05 -2.54 8.49
CA VAL A 99 8.56 -2.45 9.87
C VAL A 99 9.39 -3.69 10.24
N ARG A 100 8.92 -4.88 9.86
CA ARG A 100 9.63 -6.15 10.07
C ARG A 100 10.99 -6.16 9.35
N LEU A 101 11.02 -5.75 8.08
CA LEU A 101 12.26 -5.67 7.30
C LEU A 101 13.22 -4.61 7.85
N ALA A 102 12.72 -3.43 8.27
CA ALA A 102 13.56 -2.39 8.86
C ALA A 102 14.23 -2.83 10.15
N SER A 103 13.59 -3.75 10.88
CA SER A 103 14.08 -4.32 12.14
C SER A 103 15.00 -5.53 11.93
N ALA A 104 15.06 -6.10 10.72
CA ALA A 104 15.97 -7.20 10.41
C ALA A 104 17.42 -6.69 10.38
N GLY A 105 18.30 -7.36 11.14
CA GLY A 105 19.68 -6.93 11.39
C GLY A 105 20.60 -6.91 10.18
N ASP A 106 20.14 -7.45 9.04
CA ASP A 106 20.96 -7.71 7.86
C ASP A 106 21.04 -6.50 6.89
N SER A 107 20.28 -5.43 7.17
CA SER A 107 20.21 -4.23 6.33
C SER A 107 21.13 -3.10 6.79
N SER A 108 21.72 -2.38 5.82
CA SER A 108 22.48 -1.15 6.09
C SER A 108 21.62 -0.10 6.79
N MET A 109 22.25 0.81 7.54
CA MET A 109 21.52 1.88 8.26
C MET A 109 20.66 2.73 7.31
N GLY A 110 21.18 3.05 6.11
CA GLY A 110 20.43 3.81 5.10
C GLY A 110 19.27 3.03 4.49
N ALA A 111 19.38 1.71 4.34
CA ALA A 111 18.26 0.86 3.92
C ALA A 111 17.16 0.81 4.99
N ARG A 112 17.55 0.63 6.27
CA ARG A 112 16.61 0.64 7.39
C ARG A 112 15.85 1.96 7.51
N SER A 113 16.54 3.10 7.38
CA SER A 113 15.90 4.41 7.42
C SER A 113 14.87 4.59 6.29
N ARG A 114 15.17 4.14 5.07
CA ARG A 114 14.22 4.21 3.95
C ARG A 114 13.00 3.32 4.17
N LEU A 115 13.20 2.11 4.69
CA LEU A 115 12.10 1.19 5.02
C LEU A 115 11.19 1.76 6.11
N SER A 116 11.76 2.37 7.16
CA SER A 116 10.98 3.03 8.20
C SER A 116 10.19 4.22 7.68
N GLU A 117 10.76 5.01 6.75
CA GLU A 117 10.05 6.13 6.15
C GLU A 117 8.92 5.65 5.20
N ALA A 118 9.18 4.63 4.38
CA ALA A 118 8.15 4.01 3.54
C ALA A 118 6.99 3.45 4.39
N ALA A 119 7.30 2.84 5.54
CA ALA A 119 6.30 2.37 6.49
C ALA A 119 5.43 3.51 7.04
N ARG A 120 6.02 4.67 7.35
CA ARG A 120 5.25 5.84 7.80
C ARG A 120 4.26 6.33 6.75
N HIS A 121 4.71 6.43 5.50
CA HIS A 121 3.84 6.81 4.39
C HIS A 121 2.71 5.79 4.17
N ALA A 122 3.00 4.48 4.27
CA ALA A 122 1.96 3.45 4.22
C ALA A 122 0.92 3.59 5.36
N SER A 123 1.35 3.95 6.57
CA SER A 123 0.44 4.23 7.69
C SER A 123 -0.43 5.46 7.42
N ALA A 124 0.15 6.55 6.93
CA ALA A 124 -0.58 7.77 6.59
C ALA A 124 -1.62 7.53 5.48
N ALA A 125 -1.23 6.79 4.43
CA ALA A 125 -2.16 6.35 3.38
C ALA A 125 -3.32 5.52 3.96
N ARG A 126 -3.04 4.60 4.88
CA ARG A 126 -4.10 3.79 5.51
C ARG A 126 -5.08 4.66 6.31
N GLU A 127 -4.56 5.60 7.08
CA GLU A 127 -5.38 6.51 7.89
C GLU A 127 -6.29 7.36 7.02
N ALA A 128 -5.76 7.97 5.96
CA ALA A 128 -6.55 8.73 5.00
C ALA A 128 -7.59 7.87 4.28
N LEU A 129 -7.24 6.63 3.89
CA LEU A 129 -8.17 5.71 3.24
C LEU A 129 -9.29 5.25 4.18
N THR A 130 -9.06 5.25 5.49
CA THR A 130 -10.09 4.90 6.48
C THR A 130 -11.16 5.98 6.54
N THR A 131 -10.77 7.25 6.45
CA THR A 131 -11.68 8.40 6.62
C THR A 131 -12.32 8.87 5.32
N VAL A 132 -11.82 8.44 4.15
CA VAL A 132 -12.24 8.93 2.83
C VAL A 132 -13.75 8.75 2.53
N ARG A 133 -14.44 7.82 3.19
CA ARG A 133 -15.90 7.57 3.04
C ARG A 133 -16.66 7.61 4.37
N GLU A 134 -16.11 8.25 5.41
CA GLU A 134 -16.76 8.36 6.72
C GLU A 134 -17.78 9.52 6.83
N GLN A 135 -18.20 10.10 5.70
CA GLN A 135 -19.15 11.22 5.64
C GLN A 135 -20.62 10.77 5.67
#